data_AF-A0A1C5YRQ9-F1
#
_entry.id   AF-A0A1C5YRQ9-F1
#
_cell.length_a   1.000
_cell.length_b   1.000
_cell.length_c   1.000
_cell.angle_alpha   90.00
_cell.angle_beta   90.00
_cell.angle_gamma   90.00
#
_symmetry.space_group_name_H-M   'P 1'
#
loop_
_entity.id
_entity.type
_entity.pdbx_description
1 polymer ?
#
loop_
_entity_poly.entity_id
_entity_poly.type
_entity_poly.pdbx_seq_one_letter_code
_entity_poly.pdbx_strand_id
1 'polypeptide(L)'
;MTTAKKILTLALCLTCLTAGITGCAKDKSSSDTKIAKSTSSQSESSDSKKIKELNDKLEKLENTLSNILGEDIFDPADGDGNVNGEIHPIYDDTAVVEAYKSGDDSKLTDDKDKYIFKELKKAVGEIIKDGMSEYDKEKAVYDYVFSQTHFNDDSLVAISDDSEDDESYNPYGFFHDHSTICVGNATTIKLFFDVLGIDSKIIHSTENGEHAWNVVKIDGKWYHLDVTFDGGAEAPDYAYFNVPDTAKDDGSYPWNKEDFPECNSTDDCYICKNAKKLDSVYDIPERIKEAMSDKGKTIYMSLDVPDGAGSTAVAEQVTNIISNFYIDDYNVSSTPVIDAGDKVCFGISLNSADDDDSDNSYDTDNALGIDYDKLSKAFSDALGIDYEYEPDYSDNNIMG
;
A
#
# COMPACT_ATOMS: atom_id res chain seq x y z
N MET A 1 -18.97 -20.83 17.16
CA MET A 1 -17.76 -19.98 17.30
C MET A 1 -17.16 -19.94 15.92
N THR A 2 -17.60 -18.94 15.17
CA THR A 2 -17.95 -19.06 13.75
C THR A 2 -17.51 -17.77 13.10
N THR A 3 -16.80 -17.89 11.98
CA THR A 3 -16.71 -17.06 10.75
C THR A 3 -16.88 -15.53 10.84
N ALA A 4 -17.76 -15.01 11.70
CA ALA A 4 -18.03 -13.60 11.94
C ALA A 4 -16.84 -12.78 12.48
N LYS A 5 -15.82 -13.40 13.10
CA LYS A 5 -14.62 -12.67 13.53
C LYS A 5 -13.62 -12.39 12.41
N LYS A 6 -13.63 -13.17 11.32
CA LYS A 6 -12.76 -12.93 10.15
C LYS A 6 -13.24 -11.76 9.29
N ILE A 7 -14.55 -11.52 9.26
CA ILE A 7 -15.18 -10.48 8.42
C ILE A 7 -14.92 -9.06 8.98
N LEU A 8 -14.72 -8.91 10.29
CA LEU A 8 -14.58 -7.60 10.91
C LEU A 8 -13.20 -6.96 10.69
N THR A 9 -12.15 -7.77 10.51
CA THR A 9 -10.79 -7.28 10.22
C THR A 9 -10.64 -6.83 8.76
N LEU A 10 -11.38 -7.44 7.83
CA LEU A 10 -11.36 -7.11 6.40
C LEU A 10 -12.13 -5.81 6.09
N ALA A 11 -13.21 -5.54 6.84
CA ALA A 11 -14.10 -4.41 6.56
C ALA A 11 -13.50 -3.02 6.87
N LEU A 12 -12.51 -2.92 7.77
CA LEU A 12 -11.84 -1.64 8.05
C LEU A 12 -10.90 -1.19 6.93
N CYS A 13 -10.36 -2.11 6.13
CA CYS A 13 -9.51 -1.77 4.97
C CYS A 13 -10.35 -1.31 3.76
N LEU A 14 -11.56 -1.84 3.59
CA LEU A 14 -12.38 -1.56 2.40
C LEU A 14 -13.06 -0.17 2.43
N THR A 15 -13.25 0.45 3.59
CA THR A 15 -13.95 1.74 3.70
C THR A 15 -13.13 2.95 3.24
N CYS A 16 -11.81 2.80 3.01
CA CYS A 16 -10.96 3.89 2.52
C CYS A 16 -11.04 4.08 0.99
N LEU A 17 -11.61 3.13 0.24
CA LEU A 17 -11.57 3.12 -1.23
C LEU A 17 -12.73 3.84 -1.93
N THR A 18 -13.80 4.25 -1.23
CA THR A 18 -15.02 4.75 -1.91
C THR A 18 -15.29 6.26 -1.79
N ALA A 19 -14.37 7.06 -1.26
CA ALA A 19 -14.57 8.51 -1.09
C ALA A 19 -13.56 9.35 -1.91
N GLY A 20 -13.48 9.08 -3.21
CA GLY A 20 -12.53 9.75 -4.12
C GLY A 20 -13.15 10.26 -5.41
N ILE A 21 -14.38 10.80 -5.41
CA ILE A 21 -14.93 11.45 -6.61
C ILE A 21 -15.72 12.70 -6.26
N THR A 22 -15.07 13.87 -6.25
CA THR A 22 -15.52 15.06 -7.03
C THR A 22 -14.53 16.21 -6.90
N GLY A 23 -13.94 16.58 -8.03
CA GLY A 23 -12.93 17.62 -8.16
C GLY A 23 -13.41 19.04 -7.85
N CYS A 24 -12.44 19.85 -7.44
CA CYS A 24 -12.56 21.29 -7.29
C CYS A 24 -12.76 22.02 -8.62
N ALA A 25 -13.81 22.84 -8.72
CA ALA A 25 -13.86 24.00 -9.60
C ALA A 25 -14.10 25.27 -8.76
N LYS A 26 -13.18 26.21 -8.88
CA LYS A 26 -13.13 27.48 -8.13
C LYS A 26 -14.21 28.49 -8.56
N ASP A 27 -14.55 29.30 -7.56
CA ASP A 27 -14.81 30.76 -7.58
C ASP A 27 -16.25 31.35 -7.70
N LYS A 28 -16.58 32.05 -6.59
CA LYS A 28 -17.16 33.41 -6.46
C LYS A 28 -18.67 33.68 -6.62
N SER A 29 -19.22 34.15 -5.48
CA SER A 29 -20.03 35.36 -5.29
C SER A 29 -21.50 35.40 -5.77
N SER A 30 -22.38 35.36 -4.76
CA SER A 30 -23.57 36.21 -4.54
C SER A 30 -24.85 36.02 -5.37
N SER A 31 -25.93 36.10 -4.59
CA SER A 31 -27.27 36.66 -4.88
C SER A 31 -28.41 35.68 -5.13
N ASP A 32 -29.46 35.92 -4.34
CA ASP A 32 -30.80 35.33 -4.36
C ASP A 32 -31.41 35.18 -5.77
N THR A 33 -32.24 34.16 -5.99
CA THR A 33 -33.63 34.31 -6.51
C THR A 33 -34.43 33.00 -6.45
N LYS A 34 -35.72 33.18 -6.17
CA LYS A 34 -36.85 32.26 -5.94
C LYS A 34 -37.26 31.32 -7.09
N ILE A 35 -37.70 30.12 -6.67
CA ILE A 35 -38.95 29.39 -7.01
C ILE A 35 -39.32 29.17 -8.50
N ALA A 36 -39.48 27.88 -8.89
CA ALA A 36 -40.72 27.38 -9.50
C ALA A 36 -40.82 25.83 -9.45
N LYS A 37 -41.91 25.35 -8.83
CA LYS A 37 -42.43 23.97 -8.89
C LYS A 37 -42.87 23.61 -10.31
N SER A 38 -42.61 22.37 -10.73
CA SER A 38 -43.56 21.63 -11.55
C SER A 38 -43.76 20.23 -10.96
N THR A 39 -45.02 19.88 -10.72
CA THR A 39 -45.48 18.62 -10.15
C THR A 39 -45.83 17.69 -11.30
N SER A 40 -45.32 16.46 -11.29
CA SER A 40 -45.88 15.35 -12.06
C SER A 40 -45.81 14.09 -11.20
N SER A 41 -47.00 13.60 -10.83
CA SER A 41 -47.22 12.34 -10.13
C SER A 41 -47.19 11.18 -11.13
N GLN A 42 -46.28 10.21 -10.94
CA GLN A 42 -46.40 8.88 -11.54
C GLN A 42 -46.04 7.79 -10.53
N SER A 43 -46.71 6.66 -10.69
CA SER A 43 -46.85 5.49 -9.83
C SER A 43 -45.55 4.86 -9.33
N GLU A 44 -45.51 4.53 -8.04
CA GLU A 44 -44.50 3.66 -7.41
C GLU A 44 -44.47 2.29 -8.12
N SER A 45 -43.38 1.99 -8.83
CA SER A 45 -43.12 0.67 -9.43
C SER A 45 -42.79 -0.36 -8.35
N SER A 46 -42.84 -1.65 -8.67
CA SER A 46 -42.39 -2.71 -7.74
C SER A 46 -40.94 -2.51 -7.25
N ASP A 47 -40.16 -1.79 -8.04
CA ASP A 47 -38.75 -1.52 -7.76
C ASP A 47 -38.61 -0.39 -6.73
N SER A 48 -39.51 0.59 -6.72
CA SER A 48 -39.50 1.63 -5.69
C SER A 48 -39.87 1.08 -4.30
N LYS A 49 -40.71 0.04 -4.23
CA LYS A 49 -40.98 -0.67 -2.98
C LYS A 49 -39.79 -1.51 -2.52
N LYS A 50 -39.10 -2.19 -3.43
CA LYS A 50 -37.88 -2.94 -3.10
C LYS A 50 -36.74 -2.03 -2.66
N ILE A 51 -36.56 -0.88 -3.33
CA ILE A 51 -35.56 0.13 -2.96
C ILE A 51 -35.88 0.70 -1.57
N LYS A 52 -37.15 1.01 -1.29
CA LYS A 52 -37.56 1.49 0.02
C LYS A 52 -37.34 0.43 1.12
N GLU A 53 -37.63 -0.83 0.83
CA GLU A 53 -37.41 -1.95 1.75
C GLU A 53 -35.91 -2.27 1.94
N LEU A 54 -35.06 -1.96 0.95
CA LEU A 54 -33.60 -2.01 1.07
C LEU A 54 -33.09 -0.87 1.95
N ASN A 55 -33.58 0.35 1.73
CA ASN A 55 -33.20 1.53 2.51
C ASN A 55 -33.61 1.39 3.99
N ASP A 56 -34.83 0.88 4.26
CA ASP A 56 -35.28 0.61 5.64
C ASP A 56 -34.43 -0.48 6.33
N LYS A 57 -33.81 -1.39 5.56
CA LYS A 57 -32.89 -2.40 6.07
C LYS A 57 -31.49 -1.83 6.29
N LEU A 58 -31.02 -0.93 5.41
CA LEU A 58 -29.77 -0.19 5.57
C LEU A 58 -29.84 0.67 6.83
N GLU A 59 -30.90 1.46 7.00
CA GLU A 59 -31.09 2.34 8.16
C GLU A 59 -31.15 1.54 9.47
N LYS A 60 -31.73 0.33 9.45
CA LYS A 60 -31.69 -0.58 10.61
C LYS A 60 -30.32 -1.17 10.87
N LEU A 61 -29.56 -1.48 9.82
CA LEU A 61 -28.21 -2.00 9.93
C LEU A 61 -27.27 -0.91 10.48
N GLU A 62 -27.37 0.31 9.97
CA GLU A 62 -26.68 1.52 10.44
C GLU A 62 -26.98 1.77 11.91
N ASN A 63 -28.26 1.83 12.31
CA ASN A 63 -28.62 1.99 13.71
C ASN A 63 -28.14 0.83 14.60
N THR A 64 -28.04 -0.39 14.06
CA THR A 64 -27.50 -1.52 14.81
C THR A 64 -25.98 -1.40 14.95
N LEU A 65 -25.28 -0.92 13.91
CA LEU A 65 -23.85 -0.64 13.94
C LEU A 65 -23.52 0.51 14.89
N SER A 66 -24.23 1.65 14.82
CA SER A 66 -24.02 2.79 15.72
C SER A 66 -24.23 2.41 17.19
N ASN A 67 -25.20 1.54 17.49
CA ASN A 67 -25.41 1.04 18.85
C ASN A 67 -24.35 0.02 19.32
N ILE A 68 -23.62 -0.62 18.40
CA ILE A 68 -22.55 -1.57 18.71
C ILE A 68 -21.19 -0.86 18.82
N LEU A 69 -20.95 0.14 17.97
CA LEU A 69 -19.67 0.81 17.79
C LEU A 69 -19.56 2.15 18.52
N GLY A 70 -20.66 2.66 19.07
CA GLY A 70 -20.63 3.73 20.07
C GLY A 70 -20.62 5.17 19.53
N GLU A 71 -20.62 5.41 18.22
CA GLU A 71 -20.77 6.76 17.61
C GLU A 71 -21.52 6.70 16.26
N ASP A 72 -22.15 7.84 15.90
CA ASP A 72 -23.03 8.01 14.72
C ASP A 72 -22.19 8.09 13.43
N ILE A 73 -22.19 7.03 12.62
CA ILE A 73 -21.25 6.83 11.51
C ILE A 73 -21.46 7.77 10.29
N PHE A 74 -22.51 8.58 10.23
CA PHE A 74 -22.68 9.54 9.13
C PHE A 74 -23.47 10.78 9.56
N ASP A 75 -22.81 11.75 10.21
CA ASP A 75 -23.30 13.14 10.22
C ASP A 75 -22.75 13.87 8.99
N PRO A 76 -23.59 14.29 8.03
CA PRO A 76 -23.16 15.04 6.84
C PRO A 76 -22.65 16.46 7.16
N ALA A 77 -22.60 16.86 8.43
CA ALA A 77 -22.03 18.13 8.89
C ALA A 77 -20.50 18.10 9.04
N ASP A 78 -19.87 16.93 9.08
CA ASP A 78 -18.40 16.78 9.15
C ASP A 78 -17.82 16.73 7.74
N GLY A 79 -17.90 17.88 7.08
CA GLY A 79 -17.25 18.17 5.81
C GLY A 79 -15.76 18.46 5.99
N ASP A 80 -15.03 17.51 6.55
CA ASP A 80 -13.60 17.25 6.43
C ASP A 80 -13.32 16.03 7.30
N GLY A 81 -12.94 14.91 6.70
CA GLY A 81 -12.58 13.68 7.43
C GLY A 81 -11.26 13.86 8.17
N ASN A 82 -11.24 14.77 9.14
CA ASN A 82 -10.13 14.95 10.04
C ASN A 82 -10.29 13.90 11.15
N VAL A 83 -9.88 12.68 10.84
CA VAL A 83 -9.52 11.68 11.86
C VAL A 83 -8.35 12.27 12.65
N ASN A 84 -8.67 13.05 13.68
CA ASN A 84 -7.71 13.44 14.71
C ASN A 84 -7.44 12.21 15.61
N GLY A 85 -6.77 11.19 15.06
CA GLY A 85 -5.98 10.29 15.89
C GLY A 85 -4.83 11.08 16.51
N GLU A 86 -4.41 10.74 17.73
CA GLU A 86 -3.17 11.31 18.26
C GLU A 86 -1.99 10.69 17.50
N ILE A 87 -1.20 11.53 16.81
CA ILE A 87 0.05 11.07 16.17
C ILE A 87 0.90 10.33 17.21
N HIS A 88 1.05 9.02 17.01
CA HIS A 88 1.88 8.20 17.89
C HIS A 88 3.34 8.70 17.85
N PRO A 89 3.99 8.83 19.02
CA PRO A 89 5.34 9.34 19.09
C PRO A 89 6.33 8.36 18.46
N ILE A 90 7.33 8.90 17.76
CA ILE A 90 8.49 8.12 17.32
C ILE A 90 9.28 7.70 18.56
N TYR A 91 9.53 6.40 18.70
CA TYR A 91 10.40 5.85 19.75
C TYR A 91 11.82 6.45 19.69
N ASP A 92 12.32 6.94 20.83
CA ASP A 92 13.70 7.42 20.98
C ASP A 92 14.64 6.24 21.23
N ASP A 93 15.35 5.82 20.19
CA ASP A 93 16.26 4.68 20.23
C ASP A 93 17.66 4.98 20.79
N THR A 94 17.94 6.23 21.18
CA THR A 94 19.28 6.71 21.55
C THR A 94 19.94 5.81 22.60
N ALA A 95 19.22 5.48 23.67
CA ALA A 95 19.76 4.70 24.79
C ALA A 95 20.10 3.26 24.36
N VAL A 96 19.21 2.61 23.60
CA VAL A 96 19.40 1.24 23.10
C VAL A 96 20.54 1.18 22.10
N VAL A 97 20.62 2.16 21.19
CA VAL A 97 21.70 2.27 20.19
C VAL A 97 23.06 2.48 20.87
N GLU A 98 23.14 3.36 21.88
CA GLU A 98 24.36 3.56 22.66
C GLU A 98 24.80 2.29 23.40
N ALA A 99 23.86 1.58 24.03
CA ALA A 99 24.12 0.31 24.70
C ALA A 99 24.63 -0.75 23.71
N TYR A 100 24.04 -0.84 22.52
CA TYR A 100 24.45 -1.76 21.46
C TYR A 100 25.88 -1.47 20.99
N LYS A 101 26.16 -0.21 20.63
CA LYS A 101 27.47 0.20 20.11
C LYS A 101 28.59 0.08 21.15
N SER A 102 28.29 0.34 22.42
CA SER A 102 29.28 0.22 23.51
C SER A 102 29.45 -1.20 24.03
N GLY A 103 28.44 -2.06 23.86
CA GLY A 103 28.37 -3.38 24.49
C GLY A 103 28.10 -3.32 26.00
N ASP A 104 27.66 -2.17 26.52
CA ASP A 104 27.38 -1.92 27.93
C ASP A 104 25.93 -1.40 28.11
N ASP A 105 25.07 -2.25 28.67
CA ASP A 105 23.65 -1.97 28.94
C ASP A 105 23.40 -1.42 30.35
N SER A 106 24.44 -1.15 31.14
CA SER A 106 24.30 -0.70 32.54
C SER A 106 23.58 0.64 32.71
N LYS A 107 23.48 1.44 31.64
CA LYS A 107 22.75 2.71 31.60
C LYS A 107 21.28 2.55 31.19
N LEU A 108 20.88 1.40 30.66
CA LEU A 108 19.47 1.14 30.36
C LEU A 108 18.73 0.94 31.68
N THR A 109 17.88 1.90 32.04
CA THR A 109 17.10 1.84 33.28
C THR A 109 15.69 1.32 33.05
N ASP A 110 15.12 1.63 31.89
CA ASP A 110 13.79 1.20 31.48
C ASP A 110 13.77 -0.31 31.17
N ASP A 111 12.72 -1.01 31.59
CA ASP A 111 12.64 -2.47 31.43
C ASP A 111 12.25 -2.89 30.01
N LYS A 112 11.48 -2.05 29.28
CA LYS A 112 11.19 -2.29 27.86
C LYS A 112 12.44 -2.06 27.01
N ASP A 113 13.22 -1.01 27.28
CA ASP A 113 14.48 -0.78 26.57
C ASP A 113 15.48 -1.93 26.76
N LYS A 114 15.58 -2.50 27.98
CA LYS A 114 16.40 -3.70 28.21
C LYS A 114 15.90 -4.90 27.43
N TYR A 115 14.58 -5.07 27.32
CA TYR A 115 13.98 -6.14 26.53
C TYR A 115 14.27 -5.95 25.03
N ILE A 116 14.01 -4.76 24.49
CA ILE A 116 14.31 -4.36 23.12
C ILE A 116 15.78 -4.62 22.81
N PHE A 117 16.70 -4.13 23.66
CA PHE A 117 18.14 -4.33 23.49
C PHE A 117 18.53 -5.81 23.38
N LYS A 118 17.95 -6.66 24.24
CA LYS A 118 18.23 -8.10 24.26
C LYS A 118 17.74 -8.78 22.98
N GLU A 119 16.51 -8.52 22.56
CA GLU A 119 15.94 -9.15 21.36
C GLU A 119 16.54 -8.58 20.07
N LEU A 120 16.83 -7.26 20.01
CA LEU A 120 17.58 -6.64 18.92
C LEU A 120 18.96 -7.30 18.73
N LYS A 121 19.70 -7.51 19.82
CA LYS A 121 21.02 -8.15 19.76
C LYS A 121 20.95 -9.58 19.24
N LYS A 122 19.91 -10.32 19.62
CA LYS A 122 19.65 -11.67 19.12
C LYS A 122 19.30 -11.64 17.63
N ALA A 123 18.35 -10.80 17.22
CA ALA A 123 17.90 -10.66 15.84
C ALA A 123 19.05 -10.25 14.91
N VAL A 124 19.81 -9.21 15.27
CA VAL A 124 20.98 -8.77 14.47
C VAL A 124 22.01 -9.90 14.35
N GLY A 125 22.29 -10.63 15.44
CA GLY A 125 23.22 -11.77 15.40
C GLY A 125 22.75 -12.95 14.56
N GLU A 126 21.45 -13.07 14.29
CA GLU A 126 20.85 -14.10 13.45
C GLU A 126 20.85 -13.71 11.97
N ILE A 127 20.41 -12.48 11.67
CA ILE A 127 20.14 -12.04 10.30
C ILE A 127 21.35 -11.39 9.62
N ILE A 128 22.27 -10.78 10.39
CA ILE A 128 23.42 -10.06 9.84
C ILE A 128 24.70 -10.89 9.95
N LYS A 129 25.40 -11.01 8.82
CA LYS A 129 26.65 -11.78 8.69
C LYS A 129 27.79 -10.87 8.25
N ASP A 130 29.00 -11.24 8.64
CA ASP A 130 30.22 -10.54 8.24
C ASP A 130 30.34 -10.47 6.71
N GLY A 131 30.62 -9.26 6.20
CA GLY A 131 30.83 -9.02 4.76
C GLY A 131 29.57 -8.76 3.93
N MET A 132 28.38 -8.71 4.53
CA MET A 132 27.17 -8.24 3.84
C MET A 132 27.31 -6.79 3.38
N SER A 133 26.83 -6.50 2.16
CA SER A 133 26.69 -5.13 1.65
C SER A 133 25.61 -4.36 2.43
N GLU A 134 25.53 -3.03 2.26
CA GLU A 134 24.45 -2.23 2.85
C GLU A 134 23.08 -2.75 2.37
N TYR A 135 22.95 -3.00 1.07
CA TYR A 135 21.76 -3.60 0.45
C TYR A 135 21.39 -4.96 1.07
N ASP A 136 22.35 -5.86 1.26
CA ASP A 136 22.05 -7.19 1.83
C ASP A 136 21.62 -7.10 3.31
N LYS A 137 22.20 -6.17 4.07
CA LYS A 137 21.81 -5.92 5.47
C LYS A 137 20.41 -5.33 5.55
N GLU A 138 20.13 -4.34 4.72
CA GLU A 138 18.82 -3.72 4.60
C GLU A 138 17.77 -4.77 4.26
N LYS A 139 18.01 -5.58 3.23
CA LYS A 139 17.10 -6.65 2.83
C LYS A 139 16.89 -7.67 3.96
N ALA A 140 17.95 -8.05 4.68
CA ALA A 140 17.83 -8.96 5.81
C ALA A 140 16.96 -8.39 6.95
N VAL A 141 17.06 -7.09 7.22
CA VAL A 141 16.19 -6.39 8.19
C VAL A 141 14.75 -6.35 7.69
N TYR A 142 14.53 -6.00 6.42
CA TYR A 142 13.20 -5.94 5.82
C TYR A 142 12.50 -7.31 5.86
N ASP A 143 13.18 -8.36 5.43
CA ASP A 143 12.69 -9.74 5.48
C ASP A 143 12.35 -10.15 6.92
N TYR A 144 13.21 -9.80 7.89
CA TYR A 144 12.99 -10.12 9.29
C TYR A 144 11.74 -9.42 9.83
N VAL A 145 11.62 -8.10 9.64
CA VAL A 145 10.48 -7.32 10.11
C VAL A 145 9.19 -7.82 9.47
N PHE A 146 9.17 -8.01 8.15
CA PHE A 146 8.03 -8.58 7.43
C PHE A 146 7.60 -9.94 8.00
N SER A 147 8.56 -10.85 8.23
CA SER A 147 8.25 -12.18 8.76
C SER A 147 7.64 -12.18 10.16
N GLN A 148 8.04 -11.24 11.01
CA GLN A 148 7.54 -11.17 12.38
C GLN A 148 6.12 -10.61 12.44
N THR A 149 5.77 -9.70 11.53
CA THR A 149 4.47 -9.02 11.54
C THR A 149 3.41 -9.69 10.66
N HIS A 150 3.80 -10.45 9.63
CA HIS A 150 2.88 -11.06 8.67
C HIS A 150 2.67 -12.57 8.87
N PHE A 151 3.62 -13.28 9.50
CA PHE A 151 3.61 -14.75 9.56
C PHE A 151 3.60 -15.34 10.96
N ASN A 152 3.35 -14.53 11.99
CA ASN A 152 3.26 -15.05 13.35
C ASN A 152 1.83 -15.49 13.70
N ASP A 153 1.50 -16.75 13.35
CA ASP A 153 0.23 -17.42 13.67
C ASP A 153 -0.12 -17.43 15.18
N ASP A 154 0.88 -17.26 16.06
CA ASP A 154 0.70 -17.21 17.51
C ASP A 154 0.32 -15.80 18.03
N SER A 155 0.40 -14.76 17.20
CA SER A 155 0.02 -13.39 17.56
C SER A 155 -1.43 -13.09 17.17
N LEU A 156 -2.35 -13.33 18.11
CA LEU A 156 -3.76 -12.93 18.00
C LEU A 156 -4.06 -11.67 18.82
N VAL A 157 -3.08 -10.77 18.99
CA VAL A 157 -3.30 -9.52 19.70
C VAL A 157 -3.94 -8.55 18.72
N ALA A 158 -5.24 -8.31 18.91
CA ALA A 158 -5.94 -7.25 18.18
C ALA A 158 -5.32 -5.91 18.59
N ILE A 159 -4.93 -5.09 17.60
CA ILE A 159 -4.66 -3.66 17.81
C ILE A 159 -5.95 -3.09 18.39
N SER A 160 -5.92 -2.68 19.65
CA SER A 160 -7.08 -2.13 20.36
C SER A 160 -6.86 -0.64 20.53
N ASP A 161 -7.77 0.16 19.98
CA ASP A 161 -7.65 1.64 19.94
C ASP A 161 -7.54 2.32 21.32
N ASP A 162 -7.80 1.62 22.43
CA ASP A 162 -8.03 2.26 23.73
C ASP A 162 -7.42 1.53 24.95
N SER A 163 -6.39 0.70 24.78
CA SER A 163 -5.71 0.11 25.94
C SER A 163 -4.47 0.92 26.33
N GLU A 164 -4.34 1.28 27.62
CA GLU A 164 -3.11 1.89 28.18
C GLU A 164 -1.85 1.02 27.96
N ASP A 165 -2.03 -0.23 27.51
CA ASP A 165 -1.00 -1.23 27.26
C ASP A 165 -0.74 -1.48 25.75
N ASP A 166 -1.25 -0.63 24.84
CA ASP A 166 -0.92 -0.78 23.41
C ASP A 166 0.53 -0.38 23.15
N GLU A 167 1.32 -1.31 22.60
CA GLU A 167 2.73 -1.11 22.25
C GLU A 167 2.99 -1.26 20.75
N SER A 168 1.91 -1.37 19.95
CA SER A 168 1.96 -1.58 18.50
C SER A 168 2.69 -0.48 17.73
N TYR A 169 2.89 0.69 18.35
CA TYR A 169 3.58 1.84 17.76
C TYR A 169 5.10 1.88 18.03
N ASN A 170 5.68 0.87 18.70
CA ASN A 170 7.09 0.90 19.08
C ASN A 170 7.81 -0.47 19.02
N PRO A 171 9.16 -0.52 19.16
CA PRO A 171 9.90 -1.78 19.02
C PRO A 171 9.63 -2.81 20.11
N TYR A 172 9.11 -2.40 21.27
CA TYR A 172 8.70 -3.35 22.30
C TYR A 172 7.52 -4.20 21.79
N GLY A 173 6.48 -3.59 21.23
CA GLY A 173 5.36 -4.33 20.63
C GLY A 173 5.81 -5.23 19.48
N PHE A 174 6.74 -4.76 18.65
CA PHE A 174 7.33 -5.59 17.59
C PHE A 174 8.00 -6.86 18.13
N PHE A 175 8.86 -6.75 19.14
CA PHE A 175 9.60 -7.91 19.66
C PHE A 175 8.79 -8.78 20.62
N HIS A 176 7.85 -8.18 21.37
CA HIS A 176 7.08 -8.86 22.41
C HIS A 176 5.76 -9.43 21.88
N ASP A 177 5.00 -8.61 21.17
CA ASP A 177 3.65 -8.95 20.69
C ASP A 177 3.66 -9.43 19.24
N HIS A 178 4.73 -9.14 18.49
CA HIS A 178 4.85 -9.48 17.07
C HIS A 178 3.72 -8.89 16.21
N SER A 179 3.21 -7.73 16.62
CA SER A 179 2.14 -7.00 15.95
C SER A 179 2.41 -5.50 16.10
N THR A 180 2.47 -4.79 14.99
CA THR A 180 2.80 -3.36 14.94
C THR A 180 2.03 -2.64 13.84
N ILE A 181 1.68 -1.38 14.12
CA ILE A 181 1.16 -0.44 13.12
C ILE A 181 2.32 0.23 12.36
N CYS A 182 1.99 1.10 11.40
CA CYS A 182 2.95 1.76 10.50
C CYS A 182 4.16 2.38 11.22
N VAL A 183 3.94 3.18 12.27
CA VAL A 183 5.02 3.82 13.04
C VAL A 183 5.85 2.82 13.85
N GLY A 184 5.23 1.73 14.33
CA GLY A 184 5.94 0.66 15.04
C GLY A 184 6.92 -0.07 14.14
N ASN A 185 6.50 -0.35 12.90
CA ASN A 185 7.40 -0.87 11.86
C ASN A 185 8.52 0.14 11.54
N ALA A 186 8.16 1.39 11.28
CA ALA A 186 9.12 2.41 10.85
C ALA A 186 10.20 2.69 11.90
N THR A 187 9.82 2.74 13.18
CA THR A 187 10.77 2.98 14.27
C THR A 187 11.60 1.74 14.60
N THR A 188 11.04 0.55 14.45
CA THR A 188 11.80 -0.71 14.58
C THR A 188 12.87 -0.82 13.49
N ILE A 189 12.52 -0.57 12.24
CA ILE A 189 13.46 -0.58 11.12
C ILE A 189 14.57 0.45 11.35
N LYS A 190 14.20 1.67 11.78
CA LYS A 190 15.18 2.70 12.13
C LYS A 190 16.14 2.22 13.22
N LEU A 191 15.64 1.59 14.28
CA LEU A 191 16.48 1.04 15.35
C LEU A 191 17.49 0.01 14.81
N PHE A 192 17.07 -0.89 13.91
CA PHE A 192 17.99 -1.83 13.25
C PHE A 192 19.05 -1.08 12.42
N PHE A 193 18.66 -0.08 11.64
CA PHE A 193 19.60 0.68 10.81
C PHE A 193 20.57 1.52 11.62
N ASP A 194 20.13 2.13 12.72
CA ASP A 194 20.97 2.95 13.59
C ASP A 194 22.05 2.11 14.30
N VAL A 195 21.77 0.85 14.66
CA VAL A 195 22.80 -0.08 15.19
C VAL A 195 23.71 -0.64 14.10
N LEU A 196 23.22 -0.78 12.87
CA LEU A 196 24.01 -1.23 11.71
C LEU A 196 24.84 -0.13 11.05
N GLY A 197 24.60 1.13 11.42
CA GLY A 197 25.27 2.30 10.86
C GLY A 197 24.78 2.68 9.46
N ILE A 198 23.52 2.34 9.14
CA ILE A 198 22.85 2.71 7.89
C ILE A 198 22.01 3.97 8.17
N ASP A 199 22.22 5.04 7.40
CA ASP A 199 21.47 6.28 7.61
C ASP A 199 19.99 6.07 7.25
N SER A 200 19.09 6.39 8.18
CA SER A 200 17.65 6.32 7.95
C SER A 200 16.87 7.41 8.69
N LYS A 201 15.73 7.81 8.12
CA LYS A 201 14.77 8.75 8.71
C LYS A 201 13.37 8.16 8.61
N ILE A 202 12.49 8.58 9.52
CA ILE A 202 11.07 8.24 9.49
C ILE A 202 10.32 9.44 8.92
N ILE A 203 9.48 9.18 7.91
CA ILE A 203 8.49 10.13 7.40
C ILE A 203 7.17 9.85 8.11
N HIS A 204 6.46 10.92 8.49
CA HIS A 204 5.04 10.87 8.82
C HIS A 204 4.28 11.63 7.73
N SER A 205 3.16 11.07 7.26
CA SER A 205 2.27 11.79 6.34
C SER A 205 1.71 13.04 7.03
N THR A 206 1.56 14.11 6.25
CA THR A 206 1.27 15.46 6.78
C THR A 206 -0.21 15.83 6.78
N GLU A 207 -1.06 15.11 6.03
CA GLU A 207 -2.51 15.38 5.87
C GLU A 207 -3.28 14.07 5.58
N ASN A 208 -4.50 13.92 6.14
CA ASN A 208 -5.49 12.85 5.93
C ASN A 208 -4.96 11.41 5.83
N GLY A 209 -5.12 10.62 6.90
CA GLY A 209 -4.64 9.24 6.98
C GLY A 209 -3.21 9.20 7.49
N GLU A 210 -3.04 8.89 8.78
CA GLU A 210 -1.72 8.78 9.36
C GLU A 210 -0.99 7.55 8.81
N HIS A 211 0.13 7.77 8.15
CA HIS A 211 1.07 6.72 7.79
C HIS A 211 2.48 7.14 8.13
N ALA A 212 3.30 6.15 8.50
CA ALA A 212 4.70 6.33 8.80
C ALA A 212 5.54 5.24 8.12
N TRP A 213 6.63 5.65 7.49
CA TRP A 213 7.55 4.76 6.78
C TRP A 213 8.97 5.34 6.81
N ASN A 214 9.93 4.63 6.21
CA ASN A 214 11.33 5.04 6.23
C ASN A 214 11.81 5.61 4.89
N VAL A 215 12.77 6.53 4.97
CA VAL A 215 13.75 6.71 3.89
C VAL A 215 15.10 6.26 4.40
N VAL A 216 15.84 5.55 3.55
CA VAL A 216 17.08 4.86 3.89
C VAL A 216 18.14 5.16 2.83
N LYS A 217 19.39 5.25 3.27
CA LYS A 217 20.52 5.53 2.40
C LYS A 217 21.35 4.28 2.15
N ILE A 218 21.43 3.87 0.89
CA ILE A 218 22.15 2.67 0.45
C ILE A 218 23.15 3.10 -0.63
N ASP A 219 24.42 2.74 -0.45
CA ASP A 219 25.51 3.05 -1.40
C ASP A 219 25.56 4.53 -1.80
N GLY A 220 25.22 5.42 -0.86
CA GLY A 220 25.27 6.86 -1.03
C GLY A 220 24.00 7.51 -1.57
N LYS A 221 22.96 6.74 -1.91
CA LYS A 221 21.70 7.21 -2.50
C LYS A 221 20.53 6.94 -1.57
N TRP A 222 19.52 7.81 -1.60
CA TRP A 222 18.33 7.70 -0.76
C TRP A 222 17.18 7.03 -1.50
N TYR A 223 16.44 6.22 -0.75
CA TYR A 223 15.29 5.48 -1.24
C TYR A 223 14.19 5.43 -0.17
N HIS A 224 12.95 5.27 -0.61
CA HIS A 224 11.85 4.91 0.28
C HIS A 224 11.88 3.42 0.61
N LEU A 225 11.58 3.11 1.86
CA LEU A 225 11.39 1.76 2.39
C LEU A 225 10.12 1.73 3.23
N ASP A 226 9.17 0.87 2.86
CA ASP A 226 7.90 0.70 3.54
C ASP A 226 7.53 -0.78 3.60
N VAL A 227 7.52 -1.36 4.81
CA VAL A 227 7.16 -2.78 5.01
C VAL A 227 5.69 -2.95 5.34
N THR A 228 5.00 -1.87 5.73
CA THR A 228 3.63 -1.94 6.27
C THR A 228 2.61 -2.18 5.16
N PHE A 229 2.85 -1.60 3.97
CA PHE A 229 2.01 -1.79 2.80
C PHE A 229 2.59 -2.79 1.79
N ASP A 230 3.59 -3.57 2.20
CA ASP A 230 4.09 -4.63 1.32
C ASP A 230 3.16 -5.85 1.36
N GLY A 231 3.04 -6.52 0.22
CA GLY A 231 2.27 -7.75 0.08
C GLY A 231 3.13 -9.00 0.28
N GLY A 232 2.49 -10.18 0.18
CA GLY A 232 3.18 -11.47 0.08
C GLY A 232 2.72 -12.50 1.11
N ALA A 233 2.73 -13.78 0.71
CA ALA A 233 2.18 -14.89 1.51
C ALA A 233 3.24 -15.73 2.27
N GLU A 234 4.45 -15.83 1.76
CA GLU A 234 5.56 -16.58 2.39
C GLU A 234 6.86 -15.75 2.47
N ALA A 235 6.92 -14.70 1.66
CA ALA A 235 8.00 -13.74 1.55
C ALA A 235 7.39 -12.42 1.04
N PRO A 236 8.05 -11.27 1.30
CA PRO A 236 7.53 -9.99 0.83
C PRO A 236 7.51 -9.93 -0.70
N ASP A 237 6.55 -9.15 -1.22
CA ASP A 237 6.49 -8.77 -2.63
C ASP A 237 7.52 -7.67 -2.97
N TYR A 238 8.17 -7.10 -1.96
CA TYR A 238 9.16 -6.03 -2.09
C TYR A 238 8.63 -4.82 -2.87
N ALA A 239 7.33 -4.56 -2.77
CA ALA A 239 6.63 -3.52 -3.51
C ALA A 239 7.17 -2.11 -3.19
N TYR A 240 7.66 -1.93 -1.97
CA TYR A 240 8.21 -0.67 -1.49
C TYR A 240 9.63 -0.82 -0.90
N PHE A 241 10.43 -1.76 -1.44
CA PHE A 241 11.84 -1.90 -1.10
C PHE A 241 12.73 -1.08 -2.05
N ASN A 242 13.32 -0.01 -1.51
CA ASN A 242 14.16 0.96 -2.21
C ASN A 242 13.50 1.63 -3.42
N VAL A 243 12.29 2.14 -3.24
CA VAL A 243 11.56 2.81 -4.34
C VAL A 243 11.87 4.32 -4.38
N PRO A 244 11.80 4.97 -5.55
CA PRO A 244 11.98 6.40 -5.67
C PRO A 244 10.76 7.20 -5.15
N ASP A 245 10.92 8.51 -4.99
CA ASP A 245 9.86 9.46 -4.62
C ASP A 245 8.63 9.28 -5.53
N THR A 246 8.84 9.07 -6.83
CA THR A 246 7.76 8.91 -7.83
C THR A 246 6.86 7.71 -7.57
N ALA A 247 7.32 6.70 -6.82
CA ALA A 247 6.51 5.54 -6.47
C ALA A 247 5.75 5.71 -5.14
N LYS A 248 6.12 6.68 -4.30
CA LYS A 248 5.44 6.99 -3.02
C LYS A 248 4.61 8.27 -3.06
N ASP A 249 4.88 9.15 -4.02
CA ASP A 249 4.12 10.39 -4.27
C ASP A 249 2.90 10.12 -5.16
N ASP A 250 2.04 9.19 -4.74
CA ASP A 250 0.78 8.81 -5.42
C ASP A 250 -0.42 9.68 -4.97
N GLY A 251 -0.20 10.58 -4.01
CA GLY A 251 -1.21 11.44 -3.42
C GLY A 251 -1.97 10.84 -2.24
N SER A 252 -1.76 9.56 -1.91
CA SER A 252 -2.42 8.89 -0.78
C SER A 252 -1.84 9.29 0.56
N TYR A 253 -0.52 9.47 0.65
CA TYR A 253 0.19 9.80 1.90
C TYR A 253 1.20 10.94 1.68
N PRO A 254 0.74 12.20 1.56
CA PRO A 254 1.62 13.32 1.27
C PRO A 254 2.61 13.58 2.43
N TRP A 255 3.82 14.04 2.12
CA TRP A 255 4.82 14.43 3.12
C TRP A 255 5.53 15.74 2.75
N ASN A 256 6.13 16.39 3.75
CA ASN A 256 6.93 17.58 3.51
C ASN A 256 8.30 17.23 2.92
N LYS A 257 8.42 17.30 1.58
CA LYS A 257 9.64 16.97 0.85
C LYS A 257 10.86 17.82 1.27
N GLU A 258 10.66 19.02 1.80
CA GLU A 258 11.77 19.89 2.23
C GLU A 258 12.51 19.36 3.47
N ASP A 259 11.87 18.50 4.28
CA ASP A 259 12.44 17.95 5.52
C ASP A 259 13.27 16.67 5.28
N PHE A 260 13.13 16.08 4.09
CA PHE A 260 13.69 14.76 3.75
C PHE A 260 14.60 14.82 2.52
N PRO A 261 15.57 13.91 2.40
CA PRO A 261 16.38 13.81 1.18
C PRO A 261 15.52 13.35 -0.01
N GLU A 262 15.82 13.86 -1.20
CA GLU A 262 15.20 13.39 -2.45
C GLU A 262 15.60 11.94 -2.76
N CYS A 263 14.62 11.10 -3.11
CA CYS A 263 14.83 9.71 -3.49
C CYS A 263 14.63 9.53 -5.00
N ASN A 264 15.60 9.95 -5.82
CA ASN A 264 15.48 9.88 -7.29
C ASN A 264 16.15 8.65 -7.93
N SER A 265 16.75 7.76 -7.14
CA SER A 265 17.50 6.61 -7.64
C SER A 265 16.62 5.37 -7.80
N THR A 266 16.94 4.54 -8.79
CA THR A 266 16.32 3.22 -8.99
C THR A 266 17.34 2.08 -9.01
N ASP A 267 18.63 2.37 -8.82
CA ASP A 267 19.73 1.39 -8.88
C ASP A 267 19.54 0.24 -7.89
N ASP A 268 19.11 0.55 -6.66
CA ASP A 268 18.85 -0.43 -5.62
C ASP A 268 17.37 -0.79 -5.45
N CYS A 269 16.49 -0.30 -6.33
CA CYS A 269 15.08 -0.67 -6.29
C CYS A 269 14.92 -2.16 -6.57
N TYR A 270 14.27 -2.90 -5.64
CA TYR A 270 14.16 -4.35 -5.75
C TYR A 270 13.44 -4.78 -7.03
N ILE A 271 12.35 -4.09 -7.36
CA ILE A 271 11.55 -4.34 -8.58
C ILE A 271 12.45 -4.24 -9.81
N CYS A 272 13.20 -3.14 -9.96
CA CYS A 272 14.07 -2.95 -11.12
C CYS A 272 15.29 -3.87 -11.18
N LYS A 273 15.85 -4.28 -10.05
CA LYS A 273 16.98 -5.23 -10.00
C LYS A 273 16.57 -6.65 -10.39
N ASN A 274 15.34 -7.04 -10.07
CA ASN A 274 14.84 -8.40 -10.29
C ASN A 274 13.93 -8.52 -11.52
N ALA A 275 13.61 -7.41 -12.18
CA ALA A 275 12.81 -7.36 -13.38
C ALA A 275 13.43 -8.13 -14.54
N LYS A 276 12.61 -8.98 -15.20
CA LYS A 276 12.96 -9.56 -16.49
C LYS A 276 12.40 -8.71 -17.61
N LYS A 277 13.24 -8.39 -18.59
CA LYS A 277 12.84 -7.59 -19.75
C LYS A 277 11.76 -8.29 -20.58
N LEU A 278 10.74 -7.53 -20.94
CA LEU A 278 9.73 -7.84 -21.95
C LEU A 278 10.10 -7.16 -23.27
N ASP A 279 9.78 -7.81 -24.39
CA ASP A 279 9.90 -7.17 -25.70
C ASP A 279 8.67 -6.30 -26.00
N SER A 280 7.50 -6.68 -25.45
CA SER A 280 6.26 -5.92 -25.56
C SER A 280 5.29 -6.18 -24.39
N VAL A 281 4.32 -5.28 -24.20
CA VAL A 281 3.21 -5.47 -23.25
C VAL A 281 2.38 -6.73 -23.57
N TYR A 282 2.37 -7.19 -24.83
CA TYR A 282 1.69 -8.43 -25.22
C TYR A 282 2.36 -9.69 -24.68
N ASP A 283 3.56 -9.59 -24.10
CA ASP A 283 4.28 -10.74 -23.51
C ASP A 283 3.95 -10.93 -22.01
N ILE A 284 3.27 -9.97 -21.39
CA ILE A 284 2.81 -10.04 -19.98
C ILE A 284 2.01 -11.33 -19.70
N PRO A 285 1.03 -11.74 -20.53
CA PRO A 285 0.21 -12.92 -20.24
C PRO A 285 1.01 -14.23 -20.19
N GLU A 286 1.96 -14.42 -21.10
CA GLU A 286 2.79 -15.63 -21.10
C GLU A 286 3.71 -15.64 -19.87
N ARG A 287 4.21 -14.47 -19.44
CA ARG A 287 5.02 -14.36 -18.23
C ARG A 287 4.23 -14.70 -16.96
N ILE A 288 2.98 -14.27 -16.87
CA ILE A 288 2.04 -14.60 -15.80
C ILE A 288 1.78 -16.11 -15.78
N LYS A 289 1.51 -16.71 -16.94
CA LYS A 289 1.29 -18.16 -17.05
C LYS A 289 2.50 -18.98 -16.56
N GLU A 290 3.71 -18.56 -16.90
CA GLU A 290 4.94 -19.17 -16.36
C GLU A 290 4.95 -19.10 -14.83
N ALA A 291 4.56 -17.95 -14.26
CA ALA A 291 4.55 -17.70 -12.82
C ALA A 291 3.50 -18.53 -12.06
N MET A 292 2.32 -18.74 -12.64
CA MET A 292 1.25 -19.55 -12.05
C MET A 292 1.69 -20.99 -11.76
N SER A 293 2.67 -21.51 -12.51
CA SER A 293 3.22 -22.85 -12.28
C SER A 293 4.13 -22.93 -11.04
N ASP A 294 4.65 -21.79 -10.57
CA ASP A 294 5.68 -21.69 -9.53
C ASP A 294 5.12 -21.33 -8.13
N LYS A 295 3.78 -21.29 -7.98
CA LYS A 295 3.02 -21.09 -6.71
C LYS A 295 3.46 -19.88 -5.88
N GLY A 296 2.77 -18.74 -6.07
CA GLY A 296 2.77 -17.63 -5.10
C GLY A 296 4.03 -16.77 -5.09
N LYS A 297 4.68 -16.58 -6.25
CA LYS A 297 5.82 -15.66 -6.38
C LYS A 297 5.46 -14.46 -7.23
N THR A 298 5.75 -13.27 -6.71
CA THR A 298 5.75 -12.05 -7.50
C THR A 298 6.76 -12.14 -8.65
N ILE A 299 6.28 -11.85 -9.85
CA ILE A 299 7.11 -11.76 -11.05
C ILE A 299 7.38 -10.32 -11.42
N TYR A 300 8.65 -9.94 -11.38
CA TYR A 300 9.08 -8.62 -11.82
C TYR A 300 9.41 -8.61 -13.31
N MET A 301 8.99 -7.55 -13.96
CA MET A 301 9.10 -7.32 -15.40
C MET A 301 9.61 -5.90 -15.66
N SER A 302 10.22 -5.70 -16.82
CA SER A 302 10.57 -4.36 -17.28
C SER A 302 10.30 -4.18 -18.77
N LEU A 303 9.94 -2.97 -19.16
CA LEU A 303 9.74 -2.57 -20.55
C LEU A 303 10.62 -1.35 -20.84
N ASP A 304 11.37 -1.38 -21.96
CA ASP A 304 12.14 -0.22 -22.39
C ASP A 304 11.19 0.93 -22.79
N VAL A 305 11.56 2.17 -22.49
CA VAL A 305 10.84 3.35 -22.96
C VAL A 305 11.19 3.57 -24.45
N PRO A 306 10.22 3.57 -25.37
CA PRO A 306 10.51 3.77 -26.79
C PRO A 306 11.12 5.15 -27.09
N ASP A 307 11.97 5.22 -28.12
CA ASP A 307 12.54 6.48 -28.58
C ASP A 307 11.45 7.53 -28.87
N GLY A 308 11.49 8.66 -28.16
CA GLY A 308 10.55 9.76 -28.32
C GLY A 308 9.29 9.67 -27.45
N ALA A 309 9.09 8.58 -26.71
CA ALA A 309 8.09 8.48 -25.66
C ALA A 309 8.61 9.09 -24.34
N GLY A 310 7.72 9.64 -23.52
CA GLY A 310 8.03 10.06 -22.15
C GLY A 310 7.92 8.87 -21.21
N SER A 311 8.90 8.67 -20.33
CA SER A 311 8.95 7.53 -19.39
C SER A 311 7.75 7.50 -18.45
N THR A 312 7.33 8.66 -17.96
CA THR A 312 6.15 8.80 -17.10
C THR A 312 4.87 8.36 -17.80
N ALA A 313 4.66 8.77 -19.05
CA ALA A 313 3.49 8.35 -19.83
C ALA A 313 3.49 6.84 -20.11
N VAL A 314 4.68 6.23 -20.28
CA VAL A 314 4.82 4.78 -20.39
C VAL A 314 4.50 4.10 -19.06
N ALA A 315 4.98 4.64 -17.94
CA ALA A 315 4.71 4.11 -16.60
C ALA A 315 3.21 4.13 -16.29
N GLU A 316 2.54 5.25 -16.52
CA GLU A 316 1.09 5.41 -16.36
C GLU A 316 0.30 4.37 -17.17
N GLN A 317 0.65 4.17 -18.44
CA GLN A 317 0.00 3.14 -19.26
C GLN A 317 0.22 1.73 -18.74
N VAL A 318 1.44 1.42 -18.29
CA VAL A 318 1.72 0.11 -17.72
C VAL A 318 0.92 -0.09 -16.43
N THR A 319 0.82 0.93 -15.57
CA THR A 319 -0.06 0.93 -14.40
C THR A 319 -1.48 0.60 -14.80
N ASN A 320 -1.99 1.24 -15.85
CA ASN A 320 -3.34 0.98 -16.33
C ASN A 320 -3.59 -0.43 -16.85
N ILE A 321 -2.62 -1.00 -17.57
CA ILE A 321 -2.73 -2.38 -18.06
C ILE A 321 -2.81 -3.36 -16.91
N ILE A 322 -1.96 -3.18 -15.89
CA ILE A 322 -1.88 -4.13 -14.77
C ILE A 322 -3.00 -3.94 -13.76
N SER A 323 -3.52 -2.71 -13.60
CA SER A 323 -4.66 -2.40 -12.73
C SER A 323 -5.99 -2.97 -13.24
N ASN A 324 -6.21 -3.00 -14.55
CA ASN A 324 -7.44 -3.54 -15.16
C ASN A 324 -7.39 -5.05 -15.41
N PHE A 325 -6.33 -5.70 -14.95
CA PHE A 325 -6.10 -7.11 -15.21
C PHE A 325 -6.67 -7.97 -14.09
N TYR A 326 -7.63 -8.84 -14.42
CA TYR A 326 -8.22 -9.82 -13.52
C TYR A 326 -8.17 -11.22 -14.14
N ILE A 327 -8.08 -12.23 -13.30
CA ILE A 327 -8.12 -13.64 -13.69
C ILE A 327 -9.08 -14.35 -12.76
N ASP A 328 -10.11 -14.98 -13.33
CA ASP A 328 -11.04 -15.81 -12.55
C ASP A 328 -10.26 -16.81 -11.66
N ASP A 329 -10.69 -16.94 -10.40
CA ASP A 329 -10.11 -17.81 -9.36
C ASP A 329 -8.72 -17.39 -8.80
N TYR A 330 -8.16 -16.27 -9.23
CA TYR A 330 -6.91 -15.71 -8.67
C TYR A 330 -7.08 -14.27 -8.21
N ASN A 331 -6.59 -13.96 -7.01
CA ASN A 331 -6.36 -12.58 -6.62
C ASN A 331 -5.06 -12.11 -7.27
N VAL A 332 -5.18 -11.09 -8.12
CA VAL A 332 -4.06 -10.46 -8.81
C VAL A 332 -3.75 -9.15 -8.09
N SER A 333 -2.52 -9.01 -7.60
CA SER A 333 -2.03 -7.73 -7.11
C SER A 333 -0.78 -7.30 -7.88
N SER A 334 -0.52 -6.00 -7.91
CA SER A 334 0.66 -5.45 -8.55
C SER A 334 1.47 -4.59 -7.59
N THR A 335 2.78 -4.59 -7.78
CA THR A 335 3.64 -3.58 -7.15
C THR A 335 3.43 -2.23 -7.86
N PRO A 336 3.87 -1.11 -7.26
CA PRO A 336 3.99 0.15 -7.99
C PRO A 336 4.82 -0.01 -9.26
N VAL A 337 4.48 0.76 -10.29
CA VAL A 337 5.28 0.88 -11.51
C VAL A 337 6.38 1.91 -11.27
N ILE A 338 7.63 1.47 -11.43
CA ILE A 338 8.82 2.27 -11.22
C ILE A 338 9.25 2.88 -12.55
N ASP A 339 9.14 4.20 -12.67
CA ASP A 339 9.78 4.97 -13.74
C ASP A 339 11.30 5.06 -13.47
N ALA A 340 12.11 4.36 -14.27
CA ALA A 340 13.57 4.38 -14.21
C ALA A 340 14.21 5.22 -15.34
N GLY A 341 13.41 6.03 -16.05
CA GLY A 341 13.85 6.93 -17.11
C GLY A 341 14.00 6.26 -18.48
N ASP A 342 14.87 5.25 -18.62
CA ASP A 342 15.06 4.52 -19.89
C ASP A 342 14.22 3.24 -20.00
N LYS A 343 13.63 2.82 -18.88
CA LYS A 343 12.73 1.68 -18.76
C LYS A 343 11.72 1.93 -17.65
N VAL A 344 10.65 1.14 -17.64
CA VAL A 344 9.73 1.01 -16.52
C VAL A 344 9.84 -0.39 -15.93
N CYS A 345 9.72 -0.53 -14.61
CA CYS A 345 9.79 -1.82 -13.92
C CYS A 345 8.53 -2.02 -13.06
N PHE A 346 8.01 -3.23 -12.99
CA PHE A 346 6.79 -3.52 -12.21
C PHE A 346 6.73 -5.01 -11.84
N GLY A 347 5.94 -5.36 -10.84
CA GLY A 347 5.73 -6.72 -10.38
C GLY A 347 4.25 -7.09 -10.39
N ILE A 348 3.94 -8.36 -10.65
CA ILE A 348 2.60 -8.93 -10.51
C ILE A 348 2.68 -10.15 -9.59
N SER A 349 1.82 -10.18 -8.57
CA SER A 349 1.62 -11.28 -7.65
C SER A 349 0.30 -11.98 -7.95
N LEU A 350 0.27 -13.30 -7.78
CA LEU A 350 -0.90 -14.14 -8.03
C LEU A 350 -1.09 -15.06 -6.84
N ASN A 351 -2.19 -14.86 -6.11
CA ASN A 351 -2.58 -15.70 -5.00
C ASN A 351 -3.88 -16.44 -5.34
N SER A 352 -3.99 -17.72 -4.97
CA SER A 352 -5.25 -18.46 -5.14
C SER A 352 -6.33 -17.80 -4.30
N ALA A 353 -7.46 -17.44 -4.91
CA ALA A 353 -8.49 -16.63 -4.25
C ALA A 353 -9.06 -17.33 -2.99
N ASP A 354 -8.96 -16.66 -1.85
CA ASP A 354 -10.05 -16.57 -0.87
C ASP A 354 -10.41 -15.08 -0.83
N ASP A 355 -11.53 -14.73 -1.49
CA ASP A 355 -12.21 -13.44 -1.64
C ASP A 355 -11.46 -12.16 -1.22
N ASP A 356 -10.99 -11.38 -2.20
CA ASP A 356 -11.00 -9.90 -2.16
C ASP A 356 -10.73 -9.35 -3.57
N ASP A 357 -11.67 -8.57 -4.09
CA ASP A 357 -11.56 -7.81 -5.34
C ASP A 357 -11.24 -6.35 -4.97
N SER A 358 -10.12 -5.81 -5.47
CA SER A 358 -9.87 -4.36 -5.43
C SER A 358 -9.62 -3.84 -6.85
N ASP A 359 -10.61 -3.19 -7.42
CA ASP A 359 -10.50 -2.44 -8.67
C ASP A 359 -9.97 -1.03 -8.38
N ASN A 360 -8.81 -0.68 -8.95
CA ASN A 360 -8.33 0.70 -9.02
C ASN A 360 -7.91 1.00 -10.46
N SER A 361 -8.86 1.47 -11.29
CA SER A 361 -8.57 1.94 -12.65
C SER A 361 -8.09 3.40 -12.64
N TYR A 362 -7.16 3.73 -13.53
CA TYR A 362 -6.77 5.11 -13.82
C TYR A 362 -7.06 5.43 -15.30
N ASP A 363 -7.10 6.72 -15.67
CA ASP A 363 -7.32 7.18 -17.04
C ASP A 363 -5.96 7.48 -17.71
N THR A 364 -5.67 6.91 -18.89
CA THR A 364 -4.37 7.13 -19.57
C THR A 364 -4.44 7.23 -21.08
N ASP A 365 -3.58 8.10 -21.62
CA ASP A 365 -3.27 8.19 -23.04
C ASP A 365 -2.48 6.96 -23.55
N ASN A 366 -2.80 6.47 -24.75
CA ASN A 366 -2.15 5.29 -25.37
C ASN A 366 -0.78 5.63 -26.03
N ALA A 367 0.21 6.05 -25.24
CA ALA A 367 1.56 6.40 -25.74
C ALA A 367 2.41 5.21 -26.24
N LEU A 368 2.06 3.95 -25.90
CA LEU A 368 2.67 2.73 -26.43
C LEU A 368 2.00 2.26 -27.74
N GLY A 369 0.90 2.88 -28.16
CA GLY A 369 0.17 2.50 -29.37
C GLY A 369 -0.41 1.08 -29.29
N ILE A 370 -0.90 0.70 -28.11
CA ILE A 370 -1.46 -0.60 -27.79
C ILE A 370 -2.74 -0.84 -28.61
N ASP A 371 -2.79 -2.01 -29.22
CA ASP A 371 -3.98 -2.61 -29.80
C ASP A 371 -4.60 -3.50 -28.72
N TYR A 372 -5.66 -3.01 -28.07
CA TYR A 372 -6.27 -3.70 -26.94
C TYR A 372 -6.96 -5.00 -27.34
N ASP A 373 -7.48 -5.12 -28.57
CA ASP A 373 -8.01 -6.39 -29.09
C ASP A 373 -6.90 -7.44 -29.17
N LYS A 374 -5.71 -7.02 -29.60
CA LYS A 374 -4.53 -7.89 -29.62
C LYS A 374 -4.07 -8.25 -28.20
N LEU A 375 -4.18 -7.34 -27.24
CA LEU A 375 -3.87 -7.61 -25.84
C LEU A 375 -4.84 -8.65 -25.24
N SER A 376 -6.15 -8.43 -25.40
CA SER A 376 -7.21 -9.38 -25.02
C SER A 376 -6.96 -10.78 -25.59
N LYS A 377 -6.61 -10.84 -26.87
CA LYS A 377 -6.28 -12.10 -27.54
C LYS A 377 -5.03 -12.76 -26.97
N ALA A 378 -3.97 -11.99 -26.66
CA ALA A 378 -2.76 -12.54 -26.06
C ALA A 378 -3.04 -13.18 -24.70
N PHE A 379 -3.89 -12.55 -23.88
CA PHE A 379 -4.37 -13.13 -22.62
C PHE A 379 -5.18 -14.39 -22.83
N SER A 380 -6.15 -14.36 -23.75
CA SER A 380 -6.99 -15.51 -24.07
C SER A 380 -6.15 -16.71 -24.56
N ASP A 381 -5.20 -16.47 -25.46
CA ASP A 381 -4.31 -17.49 -26.03
C ASP A 381 -3.34 -18.08 -24.98
N ALA A 382 -2.79 -17.23 -24.11
CA ALA A 382 -1.82 -17.65 -23.10
C ALA A 382 -2.49 -18.43 -21.95
N LEU A 383 -3.56 -17.87 -21.37
CA LEU A 383 -4.21 -18.43 -20.17
C LEU A 383 -5.28 -19.47 -20.50
N GLY A 384 -5.74 -19.53 -21.76
CA GLY A 384 -6.79 -20.47 -22.18
C GLY A 384 -8.17 -20.11 -21.65
N ILE A 385 -8.40 -18.82 -21.41
CA ILE A 385 -9.66 -18.23 -20.92
C ILE A 385 -10.28 -17.35 -22.02
N ASP A 386 -11.57 -17.01 -21.88
CA ASP A 386 -12.21 -15.97 -22.71
C ASP A 386 -12.02 -14.64 -21.99
N TYR A 387 -11.08 -13.82 -22.45
CA TYR A 387 -10.70 -12.56 -21.79
C TYR A 387 -10.85 -11.38 -22.74
N GLU A 388 -11.60 -10.38 -22.29
CA GLU A 388 -11.80 -9.09 -22.95
C GLU A 388 -11.24 -7.98 -22.06
N TYR A 389 -10.13 -7.37 -22.49
CA TYR A 389 -9.55 -6.21 -21.84
C TYR A 389 -10.37 -4.97 -22.20
N GLU A 390 -10.98 -4.34 -21.19
CA GLU A 390 -11.65 -3.06 -21.35
C GLU A 390 -10.75 -1.95 -20.78
N PRO A 391 -10.10 -1.12 -21.63
CA PRO A 391 -9.44 0.08 -21.14
C PRO A 391 -10.47 1.06 -20.57
N ASP A 392 -10.19 1.63 -19.41
CA ASP A 392 -10.99 2.73 -18.88
C ASP A 392 -10.70 4.00 -19.70
N TYR A 393 -11.69 4.47 -20.45
CA TYR A 393 -11.62 5.71 -21.22
C TYR A 393 -12.57 6.72 -20.59
N SER A 394 -12.05 7.80 -19.98
CA SER A 394 -12.92 8.94 -19.74
C SER A 394 -13.24 9.61 -21.09
N ASP A 395 -14.52 9.69 -21.38
CA ASP A 395 -15.08 10.23 -22.61
C ASP A 395 -14.85 11.76 -22.65
N ASN A 396 -13.61 12.20 -22.90
CA ASN A 396 -13.30 13.59 -23.26
C ASN A 396 -13.71 13.89 -24.72
N ASN A 397 -14.86 13.36 -25.14
CA ASN A 397 -15.65 13.96 -26.19
C ASN A 397 -16.22 15.28 -25.66
N ILE A 398 -15.43 16.34 -25.81
CA ILE A 398 -15.97 17.66 -26.09
C ILE A 398 -16.80 17.49 -27.37
N MET A 399 -18.09 17.15 -27.20
CA MET A 399 -19.09 17.36 -28.24
C MET A 399 -19.05 18.86 -28.57
N GLY A 400 -18.85 19.15 -29.86
CA GLY A 400 -18.61 20.49 -30.38
C GLY A 400 -19.79 21.45 -30.40
#